data_AF-A0AAP8PYD3-F1
#
_entry.id   AF-A0AAP8PYD3-F1
#
_cell.length_a   1.000
_cell.length_b   1.000
_cell.length_c   1.000
_cell.angle_alpha   90.00
_cell.angle_beta   90.00
_cell.angle_gamma   90.00
#
_symmetry.space_group_name_H-M   'P 1'
#
loop_
_entity.id
_entity.type
_entity.pdbx_description
1 polymer ?
#
loop_
_entity_poly.entity_id
_entity_poly.type
_entity_poly.pdbx_seq_one_letter_code
_entity_poly.pdbx_strand_id
1 'polypeptide(L)' 'MKSCTFLDIMSSANLRTEVVMSNSKKVQVGYAKPSRTDIARSVATSTAVETGQPSARVEASLEEARKKFAHLRLA' A
#
# COMPACT_ATOMS: atom_id res chain seq x y z
N MET A 1 6.30 -29.89 22.50
CA MET A 1 5.61 -28.62 22.21
C MET A 1 6.67 -27.54 22.27
N LYS A 2 7.14 -27.05 21.13
CA LYS A 2 8.25 -26.08 21.07
C LYS A 2 7.66 -24.69 21.32
N SER A 3 7.99 -24.11 22.46
CA SER A 3 7.61 -22.73 22.80
C SER A 3 8.38 -21.78 21.89
N CYS A 4 7.76 -21.35 20.79
CA CYS A 4 8.31 -20.27 19.98
C CYS A 4 8.23 -19.00 20.82
N THR A 5 9.39 -18.51 21.24
CA THR A 5 9.46 -17.28 22.03
C THR A 5 9.17 -16.09 21.13
N PHE A 6 8.57 -15.03 21.66
CA PHE A 6 8.18 -13.83 20.90
C PHE A 6 9.34 -13.22 20.07
N LEU A 7 10.60 -13.47 20.47
CA LEU A 7 11.79 -13.10 19.72
C LEU A 7 11.97 -13.88 18.40
N ASP A 8 11.52 -15.14 18.31
CA ASP A 8 11.67 -15.98 17.11
C ASP A 8 10.78 -15.50 15.94
N ILE A 9 9.61 -14.93 16.25
CA ILE A 9 8.69 -14.36 15.24
C ILE A 9 9.24 -13.02 14.70
N MET A 10 9.86 -12.21 15.54
CA MET A 10 10.45 -10.92 15.13
C MET A 10 11.79 -11.07 14.41
N SER A 11 12.54 -12.17 14.62
CA SER A 11 13.77 -12.47 13.89
C SER A 11 13.51 -12.89 12.43
N SER A 12 12.33 -13.43 12.12
CA SER A 12 12.01 -13.92 10.77
C SER A 12 11.58 -12.81 9.80
N ALA A 13 11.25 -11.63 10.32
CA ALA A 13 10.78 -10.48 9.53
C ALA A 13 11.87 -9.46 9.18
N ASN A 14 13.12 -9.64 9.64
CA ASN A 14 14.10 -8.55 9.63
C ASN A 14 15.53 -8.95 9.23
N LEU A 15 15.69 -9.75 8.18
CA LEU A 15 16.99 -9.92 7.55
C LEU A 15 16.90 -10.05 6.03
N ARG A 16 16.82 -8.89 5.35
CA ARG A 16 17.61 -8.54 4.16
C ARG A 16 17.23 -7.14 3.65
N THR A 17 17.31 -6.17 4.54
CA THR A 17 17.63 -4.79 4.15
C THR A 17 19.12 -4.65 4.37
N GLU A 18 19.90 -5.24 3.46
CA GLU A 18 21.30 -4.87 3.27
C GLU A 18 21.29 -3.43 2.77
N VAL A 19 21.35 -2.46 3.68
CA VAL A 19 21.69 -1.07 3.37
C VAL A 19 23.18 -1.07 3.05
N VAL A 20 23.50 -1.51 1.84
CA VAL A 20 24.79 -1.24 1.22
C VAL A 20 24.86 0.28 1.05
N MET A 21 25.69 0.93 1.86
CA MET A 21 26.02 2.35 1.73
C MET A 21 26.94 2.53 0.50
N SER A 22 26.42 2.24 -0.70
CA SER A 22 27.12 2.50 -1.96
C SER A 22 26.94 3.97 -2.32
N ASN A 23 28.07 4.67 -2.51
CA ASN A 23 28.21 6.05 -3.00
C ASN A 23 26.92 6.70 -3.51
N SER A 24 26.45 7.70 -2.78
CA SER A 24 25.23 8.47 -3.03
C SER A 24 25.33 9.31 -4.31
N LYS A 25 25.30 8.66 -5.47
CA LYS A 25 24.70 9.28 -6.65
C LYS A 25 23.23 9.41 -6.29
N LYS A 26 22.78 10.65 -6.03
CA LYS A 26 21.35 10.93 -5.87
C LYS A 26 20.69 10.46 -7.16
N VAL A 27 20.17 9.23 -7.15
CA VAL A 27 19.31 8.74 -8.22
C VAL A 27 18.18 9.74 -8.21
N GLN A 28 18.14 10.60 -9.22
CA GLN A 28 16.96 11.38 -9.48
C GLN A 28 15.89 10.35 -9.81
N VAL A 29 15.16 9.91 -8.77
CA VAL A 29 13.96 9.12 -8.93
C VAL A 29 13.02 10.07 -9.63
N GLY A 30 12.98 9.95 -10.97
CA GLY A 30 11.96 10.62 -11.75
C GLY A 30 10.62 10.25 -11.14
N TYR A 31 9.73 11.23 -11.01
CA TYR A 31 8.40 11.01 -10.48
C TYR A 31 7.74 9.86 -11.27
N ALA A 32 7.67 8.68 -10.65
CA ALA A 32 6.93 7.57 -11.20
C ALA A 32 5.46 7.83 -10.91
N LYS A 33 4.67 8.04 -11.96
CA LYS A 33 3.22 8.21 -11.81
C LYS A 33 2.69 6.96 -11.09
N PRO A 34 2.08 7.09 -9.90
CA PRO A 34 1.55 5.96 -9.18
C PRO A 34 0.51 5.24 -10.03
N SER A 35 0.48 3.90 -9.94
CA SER A 35 -0.52 3.14 -10.67
C SER A 35 -1.92 3.47 -10.12
N ARG A 36 -2.96 3.28 -10.94
CA ARG A 36 -4.35 3.51 -10.48
C ARG A 36 -4.70 2.65 -9.27
N THR A 37 -4.14 1.44 -9.17
CA THR A 37 -4.32 0.56 -8.01
C THR A 37 -3.66 1.12 -6.76
N ASP A 38 -2.50 1.79 -6.88
CA ASP A 38 -1.83 2.43 -5.75
C ASP A 38 -2.64 3.63 -5.24
N ILE A 39 -3.20 4.41 -6.17
CA ILE A 39 -4.11 5.52 -5.83
C ILE A 39 -5.36 4.99 -5.13
N ALA A 40 -6.01 3.97 -5.69
CA ALA A 40 -7.22 3.38 -5.11
C ALA A 40 -6.96 2.84 -3.69
N ARG A 41 -5.83 2.15 -3.49
CA ARG A 41 -5.40 1.65 -2.18
C ARG A 41 -5.21 2.79 -1.18
N SER A 42 -4.48 3.83 -1.58
CA SER A 42 -4.23 4.99 -0.72
C SER A 42 -5.53 5.70 -0.31
N VAL A 43 -6.43 5.91 -1.27
CA VAL A 43 -7.74 6.53 -1.03
C VAL A 43 -8.59 5.64 -0.12
N ALA A 44 -8.67 4.34 -0.39
CA ALA A 44 -9.42 3.40 0.43
C ALA A 44 -8.92 3.34 1.87
N THR A 45 -7.60 3.38 2.09
CA THR A 45 -7.04 3.40 3.45
C THR A 45 -7.30 4.73 4.16
N SER A 46 -7.16 5.88 3.48
CA SER A 46 -7.43 7.20 4.09
C SER A 46 -8.90 7.32 4.50
N THR A 47 -9.79 6.99 3.56
CA THR A 47 -11.24 7.03 3.80
C THR A 47 -11.69 6.00 4.83
N ALA A 48 -11.11 4.80 4.88
CA ALA A 48 -11.39 3.84 5.94
C ALA A 48 -11.02 4.38 7.33
N VAL A 49 -9.87 5.05 7.44
CA VAL A 49 -9.44 5.70 8.70
C VAL A 49 -10.39 6.84 9.06
N GLU A 50 -10.77 7.67 8.09
CA GLU A 50 -11.65 8.84 8.32
C GLU A 50 -13.11 8.44 8.62
N THR A 51 -13.63 7.40 7.96
CA THR A 51 -15.03 6.97 8.08
C THR A 51 -15.25 5.83 9.07
N GLY A 52 -14.18 5.21 9.56
CA GLY A 52 -14.23 4.02 10.41
C GLY A 52 -14.78 2.77 9.72
N GLN A 53 -14.99 2.81 8.39
CA GLN A 53 -15.43 1.65 7.62
C GLN A 53 -14.25 0.74 7.29
N PRO A 54 -14.45 -0.58 7.19
CA PRO A 54 -13.39 -1.48 6.76
C PRO A 54 -12.97 -1.15 5.32
N SER A 55 -11.66 -1.10 5.07
CA SER A 55 -11.08 -0.73 3.77
C SER A 55 -11.62 -1.57 2.61
N ALA A 56 -11.83 -2.88 2.83
CA ALA A 56 -12.40 -3.78 1.83
C ALA A 56 -13.81 -3.36 1.35
N ARG A 57 -14.64 -2.79 2.24
CA ARG A 57 -15.96 -2.28 1.88
C ARG A 57 -15.86 -1.03 1.03
N VAL A 58 -14.89 -0.17 1.32
CA VAL A 58 -14.64 1.05 0.55
C VAL A 58 -14.09 0.72 -0.83
N GLU A 59 -13.15 -0.22 -0.94
CA GLU A 59 -12.63 -0.69 -2.23
C GLU A 59 -13.73 -1.26 -3.13
N ALA A 60 -14.64 -2.08 -2.57
CA ALA A 60 -15.78 -2.62 -3.30
C ALA A 60 -16.72 -1.52 -3.81
N SER A 61 -17.06 -0.55 -2.94
CA SER A 61 -17.90 0.59 -3.31
C SER A 61 -17.27 1.47 -4.39
N LEU A 62 -15.95 1.65 -4.33
CA LEU A 62 -15.20 2.44 -5.31
C LEU A 62 -15.17 1.74 -6.68
N GLU A 63 -15.06 0.41 -6.72
CA GLU A 63 -15.13 -0.36 -7.98
C GLU A 63 -16.54 -0.37 -8.58
N GLU A 64 -17.58 -0.43 -7.76
CA GLU A 64 -18.97 -0.26 -8.21
C GLU A 64 -19.21 1.14 -8.80
N ALA A 65 -18.77 2.18 -8.09
CA ALA A 65 -18.82 3.55 -8.57
C ALA A 65 -18.02 3.70 -9.87
N ARG A 66 -16.87 3.04 -10.01
CA ARG A 66 -16.07 3.05 -11.24
C ARG A 66 -16.85 2.51 -12.43
N LYS A 67 -17.56 1.39 -12.27
CA LYS A 67 -18.41 0.83 -13.33
C LYS A 67 -19.58 1.77 -13.64
N LYS A 68 -20.23 2.30 -12.61
CA LYS A 68 -21.37 3.23 -12.74
C LYS A 68 -20.99 4.52 -13.47
N PHE A 69 -19.81 5.05 -13.18
CA PHE A 69 -19.30 6.32 -13.71
C PHE A 69 -18.22 6.12 -14.78
N ALA A 70 -18.17 4.97 -15.45
CA ALA A 70 -17.19 4.71 -16.50
C ALA A 70 -17.28 5.69 -17.69
N HIS A 71 -18.45 6.31 -17.86
CA HIS A 71 -18.71 7.36 -18.84
C HIS A 71 -18.07 8.72 -18.45
N LEU A 72 -17.82 8.95 -17.16
CA LEU A 72 -17.03 10.07 -16.70
C LEU A 72 -15.57 9.69 -16.91
N ARG A 73 -14.93 10.31 -17.90
CA ARG A 73 -13.48 10.19 -18.15
C ARG A 73 -12.72 10.91 -17.04
N LEU A 74 -12.75 10.35 -15.83
CA LEU A 74 -11.98 10.83 -14.69
C LEU A 74 -10.54 10.30 -14.82
N ALA A 75 -9.60 11.23 -14.64
CA ALA A 75 -8.16 11.09 -14.93
C ALA A 75 -7.45 9.97 -14.16
#